data_AF-A0A816HR51-F1
#
_entry.id   AF-A0A816HR51-F1
#
_cell.length_a   1.000
_cell.length_b   1.000
_cell.length_c   1.000
_cell.angle_alpha   90.00
_cell.angle_beta   90.00
_cell.angle_gamma   90.00
#
_symmetry.space_group_name_H-M   'P 1'
#
loop_
_entity.id
_entity.type
_entity.pdbx_description
1 polymer ?
#
loop_
_entity_poly.entity_id
_entity_poly.type
_entity_poly.pdbx_seq_one_letter_code
_entity_poly.pdbx_strand_id
1 'polypeptide(L)' 'FRMYAFDHIRQAGAFLTTFESIVLQLTRDANHPNFKQIQQLIKTSAADTGLVALQNIPNASL' A
#
# COMPACT_ATOMS: atom_id res chain seq x y z
N PHE A 1 10.16 9.43 -12.35
CA PHE A 1 8.88 9.38 -13.08
C PHE A 1 7.74 8.69 -12.32
N ARG A 2 7.94 7.52 -11.70
CA ARG A 2 6.87 6.79 -10.98
C ARG A 2 6.25 7.55 -9.79
N MET A 3 7.05 8.30 -9.02
CA MET A 3 6.52 9.12 -7.92
C MET A 3 5.62 10.28 -8.38
N TYR A 4 5.96 10.96 -9.48
CA TYR A 4 5.10 12.01 -10.03
C TYR A 4 3.72 11.50 -10.45
N ALA A 5 3.66 10.29 -11.03
CA ALA A 5 2.39 9.66 -11.36
C ALA A 5 1.55 9.39 -10.09
N PHE A 6 2.20 8.95 -9.00
CA PHE A 6 1.53 8.79 -7.71
C PHE A 6 1.07 10.13 -7.12
N ASP A 7 1.85 11.20 -7.25
CA ASP A 7 1.43 12.54 -6.81
C ASP A 7 0.21 13.03 -7.59
N HIS A 8 0.16 12.82 -8.90
CA HIS A 8 -1.03 13.14 -9.70
C HIS A 8 -2.26 12.32 -9.28
N ILE A 9 -2.08 11.02 -9.00
CA ILE A 9 -3.16 10.15 -8.50
C ILE A 9 -3.67 10.67 -7.15
N ARG A 10 -2.78 11.12 -6.26
CA ARG A 10 -3.16 11.74 -4.97
C ARG A 10 -3.87 13.07 -5.15
N GLN A 11 -3.39 13.93 -6.06
CA GLN A 11 -4.02 15.22 -6.38
C GLN A 11 -5.43 15.05 -6.99
N ALA A 12 -5.65 13.96 -7.74
CA ALA A 12 -6.97 13.58 -8.23
C ALA A 12 -7.91 13.08 -7.11
N GLY A 13 -7.45 13.01 -5.86
CA GLY A 13 -8.22 12.59 -4.70
C GLY A 13 -8.23 11.08 -4.45
N ALA A 14 -7.40 10.31 -5.15
CA ALA A 14 -7.34 8.86 -4.97
C ALA A 14 -6.43 8.48 -3.78
N PHE A 15 -6.83 7.43 -3.06
CA PHE A 15 -6.06 6.90 -1.94
C PHE A 15 -4.99 5.93 -2.44
N LEU A 16 -3.73 6.32 -2.31
CA LEU A 16 -2.60 5.44 -2.58
C LEU A 16 -2.30 4.60 -1.34
N THR A 17 -2.54 3.29 -1.43
CA THR A 17 -2.36 2.32 -0.34
C THR A 17 -1.82 0.99 -0.90
N THR A 18 -1.39 0.07 -0.04
CA THR A 18 -0.90 -1.26 -0.46
C THR A 18 -2.00 -2.31 -0.42
N PHE A 19 -1.76 -3.44 -1.09
CA PHE A 19 -2.69 -4.55 -1.12
C PHE A 19 -3.04 -5.05 0.30
N GLU A 20 -2.03 -5.24 1.15
CA GLU A 20 -2.20 -5.73 2.52
C GLU A 20 -3.07 -4.77 3.34
N SER A 21 -2.86 -3.47 3.17
CA SER A 21 -3.65 -2.43 3.83
C SER A 21 -5.12 -2.46 3.38
N ILE A 22 -5.41 -2.59 2.07
CA ILE A 22 -6.79 -2.72 1.58
C ILE A 22 -7.46 -3.98 2.13
N VAL A 23 -6.76 -5.12 2.09
CA VAL A 23 -7.31 -6.39 2.57
C VAL A 23 -7.68 -6.30 4.06
N LEU A 24 -6.82 -5.70 4.88
CA LEU A 24 -7.10 -5.49 6.31
C LEU A 24 -8.23 -4.48 6.53
N GLN A 25 -8.27 -3.38 5.76
CA GLN A 25 -9.36 -2.40 5.83
C GLN A 25 -10.72 -3.01 5.45
N LEU A 26 -10.75 -3.90 4.45
CA LEU A 26 -11.97 -4.60 4.04
C LEU A 26 -12.42 -5.63 5.08
N THR A 27 -11.47 -6.32 5.72
CA THR A 27 -11.78 -7.35 6.72
C THR A 27 -12.30 -6.75 8.04
N ARG A 28 -11.93 -5.49 8.33
CA ARG A 28 -12.30 -4.66 9.50
C ARG A 28 -11.88 -5.19 10.87
N ASP A 29 -11.99 -6.50 11.11
CA ASP A 29 -11.73 -7.14 12.39
C ASP A 29 -11.10 -8.54 12.20
N ALA A 30 -10.25 -8.93 13.15
CA ALA A 30 -9.64 -10.25 13.22
C ALA A 30 -10.66 -11.37 13.55
N ASN A 31 -11.81 -11.02 14.13
CA ASN A 31 -12.91 -11.97 14.38
C ASN A 31 -13.76 -12.29 13.14
N HIS A 32 -13.40 -11.78 11.96
CA HIS A 32 -14.12 -12.11 10.73
C HIS A 32 -14.04 -13.64 10.46
N PRO A 33 -15.15 -14.31 10.08
CA PRO A 33 -15.19 -15.77 9.90
C PRO A 33 -14.13 -16.29 8.92
N ASN A 34 -13.77 -15.49 7.92
CA ASN A 34 -12.77 -15.84 6.90
C ASN A 34 -11.37 -15.25 7.17
N PHE A 35 -11.14 -14.65 8.34
CA PHE A 35 -9.88 -13.96 8.65
C PHE A 35 -8.67 -14.89 8.49
N LYS A 36 -8.77 -16.16 8.88
CA LYS A 36 -7.67 -17.14 8.71
C LYS A 36 -7.29 -17.39 7.25
N GLN A 37 -8.27 -17.43 6.35
CA GLN A 37 -8.02 -17.60 4.91
C GLN A 37 -7.43 -16.33 4.32
N ILE A 38 -7.96 -15.17 4.71
CA ILE A 38 -7.45 -13.85 4.28
C ILE A 38 -6.02 -13.63 4.78
N GLN A 39 -5.72 -14.04 6.01
CA GLN A 39 -4.40 -13.96 6.61
C GLN A 39 -3.36 -14.73 5.80
N GLN A 40 -3.73 -15.84 5.17
CA GLN A 40 -2.81 -16.59 4.30
C GLN A 40 -2.41 -15.78 3.06
N LEU A 41 -3.30 -14.92 2.54
CA LEU A 41 -3.02 -14.08 1.39
C LEU A 41 -2.03 -12.95 1.70
N ILE A 42 -2.10 -12.38 2.91
CA ILE A 42 -1.21 -11.27 3.33
C ILE A 42 0.07 -11.74 4.04
N LYS A 43 0.16 -13.04 4.39
CA LYS A 43 1.34 -13.62 5.05
C LYS A 43 2.57 -13.61 4.14
N THR A 44 2.36 -13.78 2.84
CA THR A 44 3.42 -13.61 1.85
C THR A 44 3.42 -12.15 1.43
N SER A 45 4.44 -11.41 1.86
CA SER A 45 4.61 -10.01 1.46
C SER A 45 4.65 -9.91 -0.06
N ALA A 46 4.00 -8.91 -0.63
CA ALA A 46 4.19 -8.58 -2.03
C ALA A 46 5.68 -8.32 -2.31
N ALA A 47 6.13 -8.62 -3.54
CA ALA A 47 7.52 -8.40 -3.93
C ALA A 47 7.90 -6.92 -3.74
N ASP A 48 9.09 -6.66 -3.22
CA ASP A 48 9.56 -5.29 -3.03
C ASP A 48 9.70 -4.61 -4.40
N THR A 49 8.98 -3.50 -4.56
CA THR A 49 8.99 -2.71 -5.78
C THR A 49 9.89 -1.47 -5.67
N GLY A 50 10.70 -1.38 -4.61
CA GLY A 50 11.60 -0.26 -4.34
C GLY A 50 10.89 1.05 -3.97
N LEU A 51 9.61 0.97 -3.57
CA LEU A 51 8.82 2.17 -3.23
C LEU A 51 9.38 2.91 -2.01
N VAL A 52 9.86 2.17 -1.01
CA VAL A 52 10.37 2.72 0.25
C VAL A 52 11.69 3.48 0.05
N ALA A 53 12.58 2.98 -0.82
CA ALA A 53 13.83 3.65 -1.14
C ALA A 53 13.62 5.00 -1.84
N LEU A 54 12.56 5.12 -2.65
CA LEU A 54 12.20 6.35 -3.35
C LEU A 54 11.58 7.41 -2.42
N GLN A 55 10.96 7.02 -1.31
CA GLN A 55 10.37 7.94 -0.33
C GLN A 55 11.42 8.57 0.61
N ASN A 56 12.51 7.85 0.90
CA ASN A 56 13.56 8.32 1.82
C ASN A 56 14.60 9.26 1.16
N ILE A 57 14.36 9.73 -0.07
CA ILE A 57 15.19 10.77 -0.67
C ILE A 57 14.77 12.09 -0.01
N PRO A 58 15.62 12.71 0.84
CA PRO A 58 15.30 13.99 1.45
C PRO A 58 15.11 14.99 0.32
N ASN A 59 13.94 15.63 0.29
CA ASN A 59 13.52 16.72 -0.59
C ASN A 59 14.58 17.04 -1.64
N ALA A 60 14.40 16.50 -2.86
CA ALA A 60 15.06 17.06 -4.03
C ALA A 60 14.62 18.54 -4.09
N SER A 61 15.45 19.40 -3.49
CA SER A 61 15.39 20.84 -3.60
C SER A 61 15.29 21.18 -5.07
N LEU A 62 14.41 22.14 -5.36
CA LEU A 62 14.26 22.83 -6.64
C LEU A 62 15.61 23.11 -7.32
#